data_AF-A0A9D2XDE2-F1
#
_entry.id   AF-A0A9D2XDE2-F1
#
_cell.length_a   1.000
_cell.length_b   1.000
_cell.length_c   1.000
_cell.angle_alpha   90.00
_cell.angle_beta   90.00
_cell.angle_gamma   90.00
#
_symmetry.space_group_name_H-M   'P 1'
#
loop_
_entity.id
_entity.type
_entity.pdbx_description
1 polymer ?
#
loop_
_entity_poly.entity_id
_entity_poly.type
_entity_poly.pdbx_seq_one_letter_code
_entity_poly.pdbx_strand_id
1 'polypeptide(L)'
;MRQLLSVGMDGPNVNFKLVDLLQKEHAELYGGAQVVTVGSCGLHTVHNALKAGFTVWQLEKLLRAMHFLFHNVPARREYFTSLTGSSCFPLPFCGHRLVENVPVAERAVEVWPLLKTYVDAAEKKKVPVPCTASYDTIVAAQKDPFIIAKLQFFLAISRTFNPFLTKFQTDEPVLPFLDGDLTELLMSLLRRFVQRELTEDLTPLQLIKIDLTDERNLVSPKSVDIGLAAESAIKVMSSFSSLHHCCLLRAEVNSSALSSLSSNVWMCFYT
;
A
#
# COMPACT_ATOMS: atom_id res chain seq x y z
N MET A 1 -32.61 -23.36 5.42
CA MET A 1 -31.14 -23.21 5.44
C MET A 1 -30.35 -24.37 4.82
N ARG A 2 -30.95 -25.49 4.33
CA ARG A 2 -30.19 -26.59 3.70
C ARG A 2 -29.33 -26.21 2.47
N GLN A 3 -29.60 -25.07 1.84
CA GLN A 3 -28.88 -24.58 0.66
C GLN A 3 -27.84 -23.50 1.00
N LEU A 4 -27.61 -23.20 2.29
CA LEU A 4 -26.61 -22.23 2.70
C LEU A 4 -25.21 -22.85 2.59
N LEU A 5 -24.41 -22.37 1.64
CA LEU A 5 -23.08 -22.92 1.34
C LEU A 5 -21.97 -22.29 2.17
N SER A 6 -22.01 -20.96 2.35
CA SER A 6 -20.94 -20.18 2.98
C SER A 6 -21.50 -18.97 3.73
N VAL A 7 -20.77 -18.56 4.77
CA VAL A 7 -21.00 -17.30 5.50
C VAL A 7 -19.71 -16.50 5.51
N GLY A 8 -19.76 -15.30 4.95
CA GLY A 8 -18.68 -14.31 4.98
C GLY A 8 -19.11 -13.06 5.75
N MET A 9 -18.15 -12.37 6.35
CA MET A 9 -18.40 -11.19 7.18
C MET A 9 -17.48 -10.04 6.83
N ASP A 10 -18.03 -8.82 6.88
CA ASP A 10 -17.23 -7.61 6.74
C ASP A 10 -16.59 -7.21 8.07
N GLY A 11 -15.29 -6.90 8.04
CA GLY A 11 -14.51 -6.39 9.16
C GLY A 11 -13.94 -7.44 10.14
N PRO A 12 -12.83 -7.12 10.83
CA PRO A 12 -12.11 -8.05 11.71
C PRO A 12 -12.79 -8.33 13.06
N ASN A 13 -13.78 -7.53 13.47
CA ASN A 13 -14.36 -7.57 14.82
C ASN A 13 -15.88 -7.79 14.86
N VAL A 14 -16.55 -7.88 13.71
CA VAL A 14 -18.00 -8.06 13.69
C VAL A 14 -18.31 -9.53 13.40
N ASN A 15 -18.73 -10.21 14.48
CA ASN A 15 -19.62 -11.38 14.52
C ASN A 15 -19.09 -12.79 14.22
N PHE A 16 -17.85 -13.11 14.58
CA PHE A 16 -17.47 -14.53 14.80
C PHE A 16 -18.47 -15.25 15.73
N LYS A 17 -19.03 -14.53 16.72
CA LYS A 17 -20.08 -15.06 17.58
C LYS A 17 -21.37 -15.43 16.84
N LEU A 18 -21.78 -14.66 15.84
CA LEU A 18 -22.92 -15.02 14.99
C LEU A 18 -22.62 -16.26 14.18
N VAL A 19 -21.42 -16.36 13.60
CA VAL A 19 -20.99 -17.56 12.88
C VAL A 19 -21.02 -18.77 13.82
N ASP A 20 -20.46 -18.65 15.02
CA ASP A 20 -20.47 -19.72 16.03
C ASP A 20 -21.89 -20.18 16.38
N LEU A 21 -22.80 -19.22 16.61
CA LEU A 21 -24.20 -19.51 16.95
C LEU A 21 -24.92 -20.16 15.77
N LEU A 22 -24.72 -19.62 14.57
CA LEU A 22 -25.30 -20.14 13.33
C LEU A 22 -24.81 -21.56 13.04
N GLN A 23 -23.51 -21.84 13.22
CA GLN A 23 -22.94 -23.18 13.03
C GLN A 23 -23.53 -24.19 14.01
N LYS A 24 -23.71 -23.80 15.28
CA LYS A 24 -24.34 -24.66 16.30
C LYS A 24 -25.78 -24.98 15.95
N GLU A 25 -26.59 -23.96 15.67
CA GLU A 25 -28.00 -24.13 15.33
C GLU A 25 -28.17 -24.91 14.01
N HIS A 26 -27.32 -24.64 13.02
CA HIS A 26 -27.32 -25.37 11.75
C HIS A 26 -26.97 -26.85 11.94
N ALA A 27 -25.96 -27.16 12.75
CA ALA A 27 -25.59 -28.53 13.08
C ALA A 27 -26.72 -29.26 13.82
N GLU A 28 -27.39 -28.60 14.77
CA GLU A 28 -28.54 -29.17 15.49
C GLU A 28 -29.72 -29.47 14.56
N LEU A 29 -30.04 -28.55 13.64
CA LEU A 29 -31.18 -28.68 12.74
C LEU A 29 -30.94 -29.62 11.54
N TYR A 30 -29.68 -29.84 11.16
CA TYR A 30 -29.32 -30.56 9.94
C TYR A 30 -28.34 -31.72 10.16
N GLY A 31 -28.41 -32.39 11.32
CA GLY A 31 -27.71 -33.66 11.54
C GLY A 31 -26.19 -33.54 11.58
N GLY A 32 -25.68 -32.44 12.14
CA GLY A 32 -24.25 -32.16 12.25
C GLY A 32 -23.64 -31.44 11.05
N ALA A 33 -24.43 -31.07 10.03
CA ALA A 33 -23.93 -30.28 8.91
C ALA A 33 -23.39 -28.93 9.38
N GLN A 34 -22.30 -28.47 8.75
CA GLN A 34 -21.68 -27.17 9.00
C GLN A 34 -21.51 -26.41 7.69
N VAL A 35 -21.61 -25.09 7.78
CA VAL A 35 -21.44 -24.18 6.64
C VAL A 35 -19.96 -23.92 6.42
N VAL A 36 -19.50 -23.67 5.19
CA VAL A 36 -18.10 -23.24 4.98
C VAL A 36 -17.92 -21.86 5.60
N THR A 37 -17.00 -21.74 6.56
CA THR A 37 -16.63 -20.47 7.17
C THR A 37 -15.36 -19.94 6.52
N VAL A 38 -15.44 -18.72 6.00
CA VAL A 38 -14.35 -18.05 5.28
C VAL A 38 -13.63 -17.03 6.18
N GLY A 39 -14.07 -16.93 7.45
CA GLY A 39 -13.56 -15.97 8.42
C GLY A 39 -13.97 -14.53 8.10
N SER A 40 -13.16 -13.58 8.57
CA SER A 40 -13.33 -12.16 8.26
C SER A 40 -12.88 -11.84 6.83
N CYS A 41 -13.36 -10.72 6.28
CA CYS A 41 -12.99 -10.23 4.95
C CYS A 41 -11.46 -10.18 4.72
N GLY A 42 -10.93 -11.12 3.93
CA GLY A 42 -9.50 -11.23 3.61
C GLY A 42 -8.92 -10.01 2.88
N LEU A 43 -9.76 -9.20 2.22
CA LEU A 43 -9.35 -7.95 1.60
C LEU A 43 -8.84 -6.93 2.63
N HIS A 44 -9.42 -6.91 3.84
CA HIS A 44 -8.93 -6.05 4.92
C HIS A 44 -7.52 -6.44 5.34
N THR A 45 -7.23 -7.74 5.41
CA THR A 45 -5.88 -8.25 5.71
C THR A 45 -4.88 -7.78 4.66
N VAL A 46 -5.25 -7.86 3.37
CA VAL A 46 -4.42 -7.41 2.25
C VAL A 46 -4.15 -5.89 2.32
N HIS A 47 -5.18 -5.07 2.57
CA HIS A 47 -5.02 -3.62 2.73
C HIS A 47 -4.12 -3.26 3.94
N ASN A 48 -4.29 -3.96 5.06
CA ASN A 48 -3.50 -3.73 6.26
C ASN A 48 -2.04 -4.19 6.08
N ALA A 49 -1.81 -5.29 5.36
CA ALA A 49 -0.48 -5.77 5.02
C ALA A 49 0.29 -4.73 4.19
N LEU A 50 -0.35 -4.20 3.14
CA LEU A 50 0.23 -3.12 2.34
C LEU A 50 0.53 -1.90 3.22
N LYS A 51 -0.40 -1.52 4.09
CA LYS A 51 -0.22 -0.40 5.01
C LYS A 51 0.99 -0.57 5.94
N ALA A 52 1.11 -1.75 6.55
CA ALA A 52 2.28 -2.08 7.37
C ALA A 52 3.59 -1.93 6.57
N GLY A 53 3.59 -2.40 5.32
CA GLY A 53 4.69 -2.27 4.34
C GLY A 53 5.26 -0.86 4.19
N PHE A 54 4.39 0.16 4.24
CA PHE A 54 4.75 1.55 3.93
C PHE A 54 4.75 2.49 5.14
N THR A 55 4.48 1.97 6.34
CA THR A 55 4.34 2.80 7.55
C THR A 55 5.62 3.58 7.86
N VAL A 56 6.81 3.01 7.62
CA VAL A 56 8.10 3.67 7.87
C VAL A 56 8.25 4.97 7.07
N TRP A 57 7.70 5.03 5.86
CA TRP A 57 7.81 6.20 4.99
C TRP A 57 6.74 7.25 5.21
N GLN A 58 5.72 6.96 6.04
CA GLN A 58 4.65 7.90 6.38
C GLN A 58 3.95 8.51 5.16
N LEU A 59 3.88 7.78 4.04
CA LEU A 59 3.27 8.27 2.80
C LEU A 59 1.79 8.63 2.99
N GLU A 60 1.07 7.89 3.84
CA GLU A 60 -0.32 8.18 4.21
C GLU A 60 -0.48 9.59 4.80
N LYS A 61 0.47 9.98 5.66
CA LYS A 61 0.49 11.30 6.30
C LYS A 61 0.71 12.38 5.26
N LEU A 62 1.63 12.15 4.30
CA LEU A 62 1.88 13.07 3.20
C LEU A 62 0.66 13.22 2.28
N LEU A 63 0.11 12.12 1.77
CA LEU A 63 -1.04 12.14 0.85
C LEU A 63 -2.24 12.84 1.49
N ARG A 64 -2.50 12.56 2.77
CA ARG A 64 -3.52 13.25 3.57
C ARG A 64 -3.24 14.75 3.70
N ALA A 65 -2.00 15.13 4.02
CA ALA A 65 -1.59 16.52 4.16
C ALA A 65 -1.76 17.31 2.86
N MET A 66 -1.39 16.72 1.71
CA MET A 66 -1.55 17.32 0.39
C MET A 66 -3.01 17.70 0.11
N HIS A 67 -3.96 16.82 0.42
CA HIS A 67 -5.39 17.13 0.30
C HIS A 67 -5.82 18.25 1.26
N PHE A 68 -5.55 18.09 2.56
CA PHE A 68 -6.04 19.04 3.56
C PHE A 68 -5.40 20.42 3.49
N LEU A 69 -4.26 20.56 2.80
CA LEU A 69 -3.71 21.88 2.49
C LEU A 69 -4.67 22.70 1.62
N PHE A 70 -5.45 22.10 0.72
CA PHE A 70 -6.34 22.85 -0.16
C PHE A 70 -7.83 22.64 0.13
N HIS A 71 -8.17 21.63 0.93
CA HIS A 71 -9.54 21.32 1.29
C HIS A 71 -10.21 22.45 2.06
N ASN A 72 -11.35 22.93 1.56
CA ASN A 72 -12.15 24.02 2.13
C ASN A 72 -11.36 25.31 2.41
N VAL A 73 -10.29 25.58 1.66
CA VAL A 73 -9.54 26.85 1.78
C VAL A 73 -9.42 27.54 0.41
N PRO A 74 -10.44 28.32 0.00
CA PRO A 74 -10.49 28.97 -1.31
C PRO A 74 -9.28 29.86 -1.61
N ALA A 75 -8.84 30.68 -0.64
CA ALA A 75 -7.70 31.58 -0.82
C ALA A 75 -6.41 30.81 -1.19
N ARG A 76 -6.14 29.67 -0.56
CA ARG A 76 -4.96 28.84 -0.90
C ARG A 76 -5.08 28.23 -2.29
N ARG A 77 -6.28 27.83 -2.71
CA ARG A 77 -6.54 27.30 -4.06
C ARG A 77 -6.36 28.38 -5.12
N GLU A 78 -6.80 29.60 -4.84
CA GLU A 78 -6.58 30.76 -5.71
C GLU A 78 -5.09 31.05 -5.87
N TYR A 79 -4.35 31.21 -4.76
CA TYR A 79 -2.89 31.41 -4.80
C TYR A 79 -2.16 30.30 -5.56
N PHE A 80 -2.50 29.03 -5.30
CA PHE A 80 -1.93 27.89 -6.02
C PHE A 80 -2.19 27.99 -7.53
N THR A 81 -3.43 28.27 -7.93
CA THR A 81 -3.82 28.37 -9.34
C THR A 81 -3.12 29.53 -10.03
N SER A 82 -3.06 30.71 -9.39
CA SER A 82 -2.38 31.88 -9.93
C SER A 82 -0.87 31.68 -10.07
N LEU A 83 -0.23 30.97 -9.13
CA LEU A 83 1.21 30.70 -9.16
C LEU A 83 1.61 29.63 -10.17
N THR A 84 0.78 28.59 -10.33
CA THR A 84 1.13 27.39 -11.10
C THR A 84 0.45 27.32 -12.47
N GLY A 85 -0.60 28.13 -12.70
CA GLY A 85 -1.45 28.05 -13.87
C GLY A 85 -2.37 26.82 -13.90
N SER A 86 -2.41 26.02 -12.84
CA SER A 86 -3.13 24.75 -12.79
C SER A 86 -4.21 24.74 -11.71
N SER A 87 -5.37 24.19 -12.05
CA SER A 87 -6.45 23.86 -11.11
C SER A 87 -6.45 22.38 -10.71
N CYS A 88 -5.37 21.65 -11.01
CA CYS A 88 -5.20 20.26 -10.61
C CYS A 88 -4.76 20.18 -9.13
N PHE A 89 -5.65 19.69 -8.26
CA PHE A 89 -5.40 19.59 -6.82
C PHE A 89 -5.21 18.13 -6.36
N PRO A 90 -4.58 17.91 -5.19
CA PRO A 90 -4.49 16.59 -4.57
C PRO A 90 -5.88 16.02 -4.24
N LEU A 91 -6.00 14.69 -4.32
CA LEU A 91 -7.24 13.95 -4.07
C LEU A 91 -7.39 13.53 -2.59
N PRO A 92 -8.62 13.31 -2.09
CA PRO A 92 -8.86 12.83 -0.74
C PRO A 92 -8.29 11.43 -0.53
N PHE A 93 -7.61 11.22 0.60
CA PHE A 93 -6.97 9.96 0.98
C PHE A 93 -7.81 9.16 1.99
N CYS A 94 -8.02 7.86 1.73
CA CYS A 94 -8.73 6.94 2.62
C CYS A 94 -7.77 6.04 3.42
N GLY A 95 -7.62 6.27 4.73
CA GLY A 95 -6.65 5.54 5.57
C GLY A 95 -6.94 4.07 5.88
N HIS A 96 -8.12 3.57 5.51
CA HIS A 96 -8.52 2.17 5.70
C HIS A 96 -8.47 1.34 4.41
N ARG A 97 -8.32 2.00 3.24
CA ARG A 97 -8.38 1.37 1.92
C ARG A 97 -7.16 1.74 1.09
N LEU A 98 -5.99 1.33 1.55
CA LEU A 98 -4.73 1.87 1.02
C LEU A 98 -4.54 1.60 -0.48
N VAL A 99 -4.89 0.40 -0.95
CA VAL A 99 -4.77 0.04 -2.38
C VAL A 99 -5.72 0.87 -3.25
N GLU A 100 -6.92 1.20 -2.75
CA GLU A 100 -7.87 2.07 -3.47
C GLU A 100 -7.34 3.51 -3.63
N ASN A 101 -6.27 3.89 -2.92
CA ASN A 101 -5.63 5.20 -3.06
C ASN A 101 -4.59 5.27 -4.20
N VAL A 102 -4.50 4.27 -5.10
CA VAL A 102 -3.65 4.38 -6.31
C VAL A 102 -3.88 5.69 -7.07
N PRO A 103 -5.12 6.11 -7.39
CA PRO A 103 -5.37 7.40 -8.05
C PRO A 103 -4.91 8.62 -7.22
N VAL A 104 -4.96 8.52 -5.89
CA VAL A 104 -4.51 9.59 -4.98
C VAL A 104 -2.99 9.75 -5.06
N ALA A 105 -2.25 8.64 -5.07
CA ALA A 105 -0.80 8.66 -5.22
C ALA A 105 -0.35 9.06 -6.64
N GLU A 106 -1.08 8.65 -7.68
CA GLU A 106 -0.86 9.12 -9.06
C GLU A 106 -1.02 10.64 -9.15
N ARG A 107 -2.12 11.18 -8.60
CA ARG A 107 -2.33 12.62 -8.51
C ARG A 107 -1.24 13.31 -7.70
N ALA A 108 -0.78 12.68 -6.61
CA ALA A 108 0.26 13.26 -5.78
C ALA A 108 1.58 13.43 -6.56
N VAL A 109 1.97 12.41 -7.34
CA VAL A 109 3.14 12.50 -8.23
C VAL A 109 2.95 13.61 -9.27
N GLU A 110 1.79 13.69 -9.92
CA GLU A 110 1.46 14.70 -10.93
C GLU A 110 1.55 16.13 -10.36
N VAL A 111 0.97 16.35 -9.17
CA VAL A 111 0.86 17.67 -8.54
C VAL A 111 2.16 18.07 -7.81
N TRP A 112 3.05 17.13 -7.50
CA TRP A 112 4.24 17.39 -6.69
C TRP A 112 5.10 18.57 -7.18
N PRO A 113 5.43 18.71 -8.48
CA PRO A 113 6.23 19.85 -8.96
C PRO A 113 5.50 21.19 -8.77
N LEU A 114 4.18 21.21 -8.93
CA LEU A 114 3.35 22.40 -8.74
C LEU A 114 3.26 22.77 -7.25
N LEU A 115 3.16 21.76 -6.39
CA LEU A 115 3.16 21.93 -4.95
C LEU A 115 4.49 22.52 -4.46
N LYS A 116 5.63 22.07 -5.00
CA LYS A 116 6.94 22.67 -4.71
C LYS A 116 6.97 24.16 -5.07
N THR A 117 6.48 24.52 -6.26
CA THR A 117 6.38 25.94 -6.67
C THR A 117 5.56 26.77 -5.67
N TYR A 118 4.44 26.22 -5.19
CA TYR A 118 3.61 26.88 -4.17
C TYR A 118 4.34 27.03 -2.82
N VAL A 119 5.01 25.97 -2.35
CA VAL A 119 5.79 26.00 -1.10
C VAL A 119 6.93 27.01 -1.19
N ASP A 120 7.70 27.01 -2.28
CA ASP A 120 8.81 27.94 -2.51
C ASP A 120 8.31 29.40 -2.56
N ALA A 121 7.12 29.65 -3.12
CA ALA A 121 6.50 30.98 -3.13
C ALA A 121 6.07 31.43 -1.73
N ALA A 122 5.54 30.52 -0.92
CA ALA A 122 5.21 30.79 0.47
C ALA A 122 6.46 31.08 1.30
N GLU A 123 7.53 30.31 1.16
CA GLU A 123 8.82 30.56 1.83
C GLU A 123 9.41 31.93 1.46
N LYS A 124 9.29 32.32 0.19
CA LYS A 124 9.70 33.65 -0.32
C LYS A 124 8.70 34.76 0.02
N LYS A 125 7.67 34.46 0.81
CA LYS A 125 6.60 35.40 1.24
C LYS A 125 5.86 36.07 0.07
N LYS A 126 5.83 35.42 -1.11
CA LYS A 126 5.02 35.87 -2.25
C LYS A 126 3.53 35.59 -2.04
N VAL A 127 3.22 34.62 -1.18
CA VAL A 127 1.88 34.28 -0.69
C VAL A 127 1.93 34.05 0.81
N PRO A 128 0.80 34.14 1.54
CA PRO A 128 0.76 33.85 2.97
C PRO A 128 1.24 32.43 3.27
N VAL A 129 2.13 32.28 4.27
CA VAL A 129 2.63 30.98 4.72
C VAL A 129 1.54 30.25 5.49
N PRO A 130 1.09 29.06 5.04
CA PRO A 130 0.08 28.29 5.77
C PRO A 130 0.62 27.78 7.11
N CYS A 131 0.06 28.27 8.22
CA CYS A 131 0.41 27.81 9.57
C CYS A 131 -0.39 26.55 9.94
N THR A 132 -0.14 25.42 9.26
CA THR A 132 -0.89 24.17 9.46
C THR A 132 0.01 22.96 9.45
N ALA A 133 -0.31 21.93 10.26
CA ALA A 133 0.42 20.67 10.29
C ALA A 133 0.52 19.98 8.91
N SER A 134 -0.49 20.19 8.04
CA SER A 134 -0.45 19.72 6.65
C SER A 134 0.68 20.39 5.86
N TYR A 135 0.83 21.70 5.98
CA TYR A 135 1.92 22.42 5.33
C TYR A 135 3.28 21.99 5.88
N ASP A 136 3.41 21.87 7.20
CA ASP A 136 4.66 21.41 7.84
C ASP A 136 5.07 20.00 7.37
N THR A 137 4.08 19.11 7.20
CA THR A 137 4.31 17.75 6.65
C THR A 137 4.82 17.80 5.21
N ILE A 138 4.27 18.68 4.38
CA ILE A 138 4.69 18.84 2.98
C ILE A 138 6.11 19.43 2.90
N VAL A 139 6.41 20.46 3.71
CA VAL A 139 7.75 21.06 3.81
C VAL A 139 8.77 20.02 4.27
N ALA A 140 8.43 19.19 5.26
CA ALA A 140 9.29 18.10 5.71
C ALA A 140 9.56 17.08 4.60
N ALA A 141 8.51 16.67 3.86
CA ALA A 141 8.63 15.73 2.74
C ALA A 141 9.42 16.31 1.56
N GLN A 142 9.38 17.63 1.33
CA GLN A 142 10.19 18.30 0.29
C GLN A 142 11.70 18.21 0.57
N LYS A 143 12.10 18.00 1.83
CA LYS A 143 13.51 17.76 2.21
C LYS A 143 13.98 16.34 1.93
N ASP A 144 13.07 15.39 1.73
CA ASP A 144 13.41 14.03 1.34
C ASP A 144 13.67 13.99 -0.18
N PRO A 145 14.93 13.80 -0.62
CA PRO A 145 15.23 13.77 -2.04
C PRO A 145 14.57 12.58 -2.76
N PHE A 146 14.19 11.53 -2.02
CA PHE A 146 13.60 10.31 -2.58
C PHE A 146 12.08 10.30 -2.58
N ILE A 147 11.40 11.37 -2.15
CA ILE A 147 9.96 11.31 -1.94
C ILE A 147 9.16 10.89 -3.18
N ILE A 148 9.57 11.34 -4.37
CA ILE A 148 8.95 10.91 -5.64
C ILE A 148 9.25 9.43 -5.91
N ALA A 149 10.48 8.98 -5.67
CA ALA A 149 10.84 7.57 -5.84
C ALA A 149 10.05 6.67 -4.88
N LYS A 150 9.82 7.12 -3.63
CA LYS A 150 8.98 6.43 -2.64
C LYS A 150 7.52 6.34 -3.09
N LEU A 151 6.94 7.44 -3.59
CA LEU A 151 5.59 7.45 -4.17
C LEU A 151 5.46 6.53 -5.39
N GLN A 152 6.48 6.52 -6.26
CA GLN A 152 6.49 5.65 -7.44
C GLN A 152 6.66 4.17 -7.08
N PHE A 153 7.48 3.85 -6.08
CA PHE A 153 7.58 2.48 -5.57
C PHE A 153 6.28 2.04 -4.92
N PHE A 154 5.65 2.91 -4.12
CA PHE A 154 4.31 2.66 -3.57
C PHE A 154 3.29 2.37 -4.68
N LEU A 155 3.29 3.13 -5.76
CA LEU A 155 2.42 2.88 -6.93
C LEU A 155 2.75 1.55 -7.61
N ALA A 156 4.02 1.21 -7.78
CA ALA A 156 4.45 -0.06 -8.38
C ALA A 156 3.95 -1.27 -7.58
N ILE A 157 4.09 -1.22 -6.25
CA ILE A 157 3.59 -2.27 -5.35
C ILE A 157 2.07 -2.30 -5.31
N SER A 158 1.42 -1.15 -5.11
CA SER A 158 -0.04 -1.08 -4.97
C SER A 158 -0.76 -1.57 -6.24
N ARG A 159 -0.25 -1.27 -7.44
CA ARG A 159 -0.83 -1.74 -8.70
C ARG A 159 -0.75 -3.25 -8.88
N THR A 160 0.21 -3.93 -8.24
CA THR A 160 0.30 -5.40 -8.26
C THR A 160 -0.92 -6.05 -7.59
N PHE A 161 -1.60 -5.35 -6.68
CA PHE A 161 -2.82 -5.84 -6.03
C PHE A 161 -4.08 -5.67 -6.90
N ASN A 162 -4.05 -4.86 -7.96
CA ASN A 162 -5.26 -4.55 -8.73
C ASN A 162 -5.96 -5.79 -9.30
N PRO A 163 -5.28 -6.74 -9.98
CA PRO A 163 -5.95 -7.93 -10.51
C PRO A 163 -6.62 -8.76 -9.41
N PHE A 164 -5.95 -8.89 -8.25
CA PHE A 164 -6.49 -9.58 -7.09
C PHE A 164 -7.74 -8.87 -6.56
N LEU A 165 -7.67 -7.56 -6.30
CA LEU A 165 -8.82 -6.81 -5.81
C LEU A 165 -9.99 -6.84 -6.78
N THR A 166 -9.75 -6.62 -8.08
CA THR A 166 -10.80 -6.66 -9.10
C THR A 166 -11.51 -8.01 -9.16
N LYS A 167 -10.80 -9.12 -8.92
CA LYS A 167 -11.41 -10.45 -8.88
C LYS A 167 -12.23 -10.67 -7.62
N PHE A 168 -11.69 -10.31 -6.45
CA PHE A 168 -12.29 -10.60 -5.14
C PHE A 168 -13.25 -9.53 -4.61
N GLN A 169 -13.40 -8.39 -5.30
CA GLN A 169 -14.42 -7.36 -5.04
C GLN A 169 -15.61 -7.51 -6.00
N THR A 170 -16.11 -8.73 -6.17
CA THR A 170 -17.27 -9.03 -7.02
C THR A 170 -18.23 -9.97 -6.28
N ASP A 171 -19.47 -10.05 -6.76
CA ASP A 171 -20.48 -11.00 -6.23
C ASP A 171 -20.31 -12.42 -6.80
N GLU A 172 -19.33 -12.64 -7.69
CA GLU A 172 -19.06 -13.94 -8.29
C GLU A 172 -18.46 -14.92 -7.26
N PRO A 173 -18.71 -16.24 -7.38
CA PRO A 173 -18.22 -17.25 -6.43
C PRO A 173 -16.73 -17.56 -6.66
N VAL A 174 -15.86 -16.54 -6.51
CA VAL A 174 -14.42 -16.62 -6.79
C VAL A 174 -13.59 -17.20 -5.65
N LEU A 175 -14.20 -17.49 -4.50
CA LEU A 175 -13.54 -18.02 -3.32
C LEU A 175 -12.66 -19.27 -3.57
N PRO A 176 -13.06 -20.25 -4.41
CA PRO A 176 -12.21 -21.41 -4.69
C PRO A 176 -10.83 -21.07 -5.28
N PHE A 177 -10.66 -19.87 -5.83
CA PHE A 177 -9.40 -19.41 -6.42
C PHE A 177 -8.52 -18.60 -5.45
N LEU A 178 -9.01 -18.32 -4.24
CA LEU A 178 -8.36 -17.43 -3.27
C LEU A 178 -6.93 -17.85 -2.94
N ASP A 179 -6.71 -19.13 -2.63
CA ASP A 179 -5.39 -19.65 -2.25
C ASP A 179 -4.36 -19.50 -3.38
N GLY A 180 -4.73 -19.90 -4.61
CA GLY A 180 -3.87 -19.79 -5.77
C GLY A 180 -3.56 -18.35 -6.16
N ASP A 181 -4.57 -17.47 -6.18
CA ASP A 181 -4.36 -16.07 -6.55
C ASP A 181 -3.58 -15.30 -5.47
N LEU A 182 -3.77 -15.62 -4.20
CA LEU A 182 -3.00 -15.02 -3.10
C LEU A 182 -1.54 -15.48 -3.16
N THR A 183 -1.31 -16.74 -3.50
CA THR A 183 0.03 -17.30 -3.71
C THR A 183 0.75 -16.58 -4.85
N GLU A 184 0.09 -16.37 -5.99
CA GLU A 184 0.70 -15.64 -7.11
C GLU A 184 0.96 -14.17 -6.77
N LEU A 185 0.01 -13.51 -6.09
CA LEU A 185 0.21 -12.15 -5.59
C LEU A 185 1.45 -12.07 -4.69
N LEU A 186 1.56 -12.96 -3.70
CA LEU A 186 2.71 -13.01 -2.81
C LEU A 186 4.01 -13.25 -3.57
N MET A 187 4.02 -14.23 -4.48
CA MET A 187 5.17 -14.54 -5.32
C MET A 187 5.63 -13.35 -6.15
N SER A 188 4.69 -12.62 -6.76
CA SER A 188 4.99 -11.41 -7.53
C SER A 188 5.65 -10.31 -6.69
N LEU A 189 5.33 -10.23 -5.40
CA LEU A 189 5.96 -9.30 -4.46
C LEU A 189 7.34 -9.80 -4.03
N LEU A 190 7.46 -11.05 -3.58
CA LEU A 190 8.70 -11.64 -3.09
C LEU A 190 9.81 -11.62 -4.16
N ARG A 191 9.49 -11.92 -5.42
CA ARG A 191 10.45 -11.90 -6.55
C ARG A 191 11.16 -10.55 -6.75
N ARG A 192 10.65 -9.46 -6.15
CA ARG A 192 11.29 -8.13 -6.22
C ARG A 192 12.52 -8.01 -5.31
N PHE A 193 12.59 -8.80 -4.23
CA PHE A 193 13.61 -8.67 -3.19
C PHE A 193 14.23 -10.00 -2.72
N VAL A 194 13.63 -11.15 -3.04
CA VAL A 194 14.15 -12.49 -2.73
C VAL A 194 14.90 -13.06 -3.92
N GLN A 195 15.98 -13.81 -3.66
CA GLN A 195 16.73 -14.55 -4.67
C GLN A 195 15.81 -15.51 -5.45
N ARG A 196 16.02 -15.60 -6.77
CA ARG A 196 15.12 -16.36 -7.65
C ARG A 196 15.14 -17.84 -7.30
N GLU A 197 16.31 -18.35 -6.97
CA GLU A 197 16.61 -19.73 -6.59
C GLU A 197 15.78 -20.18 -5.36
N LEU A 198 15.40 -19.24 -4.50
CA LEU A 198 14.56 -19.49 -3.33
C LEU A 198 13.07 -19.37 -3.60
N THR A 199 12.67 -18.94 -4.80
CA THR A 199 11.27 -18.77 -5.19
C THR A 199 10.81 -19.78 -6.24
N GLU A 200 11.69 -20.67 -6.69
CA GLU A 200 11.36 -21.74 -7.64
C GLU A 200 10.66 -22.91 -6.92
N ASP A 201 9.56 -23.39 -7.50
CA ASP A 201 8.82 -24.59 -7.08
C ASP A 201 8.39 -24.66 -5.60
N LEU A 202 8.16 -23.51 -4.96
CA LEU A 202 7.67 -23.47 -3.58
C LEU A 202 6.16 -23.64 -3.46
N THR A 203 5.75 -24.41 -2.46
CA THR A 203 4.36 -24.44 -1.99
C THR A 203 3.99 -23.16 -1.23
N PRO A 204 2.69 -22.79 -1.13
CA PRO A 204 2.24 -21.64 -0.34
C PRO A 204 2.79 -21.63 1.09
N LEU A 205 2.82 -22.79 1.76
CA LEU A 205 3.34 -22.94 3.12
C LEU A 205 4.85 -22.75 3.22
N GLN A 206 5.61 -23.00 2.16
CA GLN A 206 7.05 -22.74 2.13
C GLN A 206 7.32 -21.26 1.84
N LEU A 207 6.50 -20.62 1.02
CA LEU A 207 6.62 -19.19 0.70
C LEU A 207 6.54 -18.30 1.93
N ILE A 208 5.62 -18.59 2.84
CA ILE A 208 5.44 -17.83 4.08
C ILE A 208 6.56 -18.08 5.11
N LYS A 209 7.40 -19.09 4.90
CA LYS A 209 8.51 -19.47 5.79
C LYS A 209 9.85 -18.94 5.34
N ILE A 210 9.93 -18.23 4.21
CA ILE A 210 11.17 -17.60 3.77
C ILE A 210 11.58 -16.57 4.83
N ASP A 211 12.76 -16.79 5.41
CA ASP A 211 13.32 -15.85 6.36
C ASP A 211 13.88 -14.65 5.60
N LEU A 212 13.13 -13.54 5.64
CA LEU A 212 13.53 -12.31 4.98
C LEU A 212 14.60 -11.56 5.77
N THR A 213 14.84 -11.91 7.04
CA THR A 213 15.88 -11.31 7.89
C THR A 213 17.28 -11.80 7.57
N ASP A 214 17.38 -12.97 6.92
CA ASP A 214 18.64 -13.49 6.40
C ASP A 214 18.98 -12.79 5.08
N GLU A 215 20.00 -11.93 5.11
CA GLU A 215 20.49 -11.22 3.93
C GLU A 215 20.91 -12.15 2.78
N ARG A 216 21.27 -13.41 3.09
CA ARG A 216 21.60 -14.42 2.07
C ARG A 216 20.40 -14.83 1.22
N ASN A 217 19.18 -14.60 1.70
CA ASN A 217 17.96 -14.88 0.96
C ASN A 217 17.54 -13.71 0.07
N LEU A 218 18.11 -12.53 0.30
CA LEU A 218 17.74 -11.31 -0.42
C LEU A 218 18.62 -11.12 -1.64
N VAL A 219 18.05 -10.47 -2.66
CA VAL A 219 18.83 -9.96 -3.77
C VAL A 219 19.68 -8.77 -3.29
N SER A 220 20.82 -8.54 -3.95
CA SER A 220 21.63 -7.36 -3.64
C SER A 220 20.79 -6.08 -3.77
N PRO A 221 21.09 -5.00 -3.01
CA PRO A 221 20.39 -3.74 -3.18
C PRO A 221 20.37 -3.25 -4.63
N LYS A 222 21.42 -3.51 -5.43
CA LYS A 222 21.46 -3.13 -6.85
C LYS A 222 20.57 -3.95 -7.79
N SER A 223 19.99 -5.05 -7.31
CA SER A 223 19.10 -5.92 -8.08
C SER A 223 17.65 -5.89 -7.60
N VAL A 224 17.32 -5.14 -6.54
CA VAL A 224 15.94 -4.98 -6.07
C VAL A 224 15.09 -4.30 -7.16
N ASP A 225 13.97 -4.93 -7.51
CA ASP A 225 12.99 -4.36 -8.44
C ASP A 225 12.06 -3.36 -7.73
N ILE A 226 12.42 -2.09 -7.85
CA ILE A 226 11.62 -0.95 -7.36
C ILE A 226 10.63 -0.40 -8.40
N GLY A 227 10.55 -1.02 -9.58
CA GLY A 227 9.72 -0.56 -10.70
C GLY A 227 10.35 0.58 -11.50
N LEU A 228 10.05 0.59 -12.80
CA LEU A 228 10.64 1.50 -13.80
C LEU A 228 10.48 2.99 -13.45
N ALA A 229 9.32 3.38 -12.90
CA ALA A 229 9.04 4.77 -12.57
C ALA A 229 9.87 5.26 -11.37
N ALA A 230 10.05 4.42 -10.35
CA ALA A 230 10.91 4.75 -9.22
C ALA A 230 12.38 4.79 -9.65
N GLU A 231 12.83 3.85 -10.47
CA GLU A 231 14.18 3.91 -11.05
C GLU A 231 14.42 5.18 -11.85
N SER A 232 13.44 5.57 -12.67
CA SER A 232 13.53 6.79 -13.48
C SER A 232 13.61 8.04 -12.61
N ALA A 233 12.80 8.11 -11.55
CA ALA A 233 12.85 9.19 -10.57
C ALA A 233 14.24 9.31 -9.92
N ILE A 234 14.85 8.18 -9.54
CA ILE A 234 16.21 8.18 -8.98
C ILE A 234 17.25 8.56 -10.02
N LYS A 235 17.15 8.06 -11.27
CA LYS A 235 18.10 8.40 -12.34
C LYS A 235 18.10 9.89 -12.64
N VAL A 236 16.94 10.55 -12.62
CA VAL A 236 16.82 12.01 -12.76
C VAL A 236 17.53 12.75 -11.62
N MET A 237 17.56 12.19 -10.40
CA MET A 237 18.37 12.72 -9.30
C MET A 237 19.88 12.40 -9.45
N SER A 238 20.20 11.26 -10.06
CA SER A 238 21.55 10.68 -10.16
C SER A 238 22.45 11.33 -11.21
N SER A 239 21.90 12.19 -12.07
CA SER A 239 22.68 13.07 -12.95
C SER A 239 23.63 14.02 -12.19
N PHE A 240 23.55 14.05 -10.85
CA PHE A 240 24.45 14.77 -9.95
C PHE A 240 25.31 13.89 -8.99
N SER A 241 25.13 12.56 -8.89
CA SER A 241 25.99 11.63 -8.10
C SER A 241 25.45 10.18 -8.14
N SER A 242 26.16 9.25 -8.78
CA SER A 242 25.54 8.18 -9.59
C SER A 242 25.43 6.76 -9.00
N LEU A 243 25.80 6.46 -7.76
CA LEU A 243 25.66 5.08 -7.23
C LEU A 243 25.17 4.96 -5.79
N HIS A 244 25.46 5.94 -4.93
CA HIS A 244 25.16 5.88 -3.50
C HIS A 244 23.65 6.02 -3.22
N HIS A 245 22.97 6.92 -3.92
CA HIS A 245 21.55 7.22 -3.71
C HIS A 245 20.62 6.06 -4.11
N CYS A 246 20.93 5.33 -5.20
CA CYS A 246 20.22 4.10 -5.55
C CYS A 246 20.36 3.03 -4.47
N CYS A 247 21.56 2.88 -3.89
CA CYS A 247 21.79 1.89 -2.83
C CYS A 247 21.05 2.28 -1.54
N LEU A 248 20.94 3.58 -1.22
CA LEU A 248 20.23 4.06 -0.02
C LEU A 248 18.72 3.81 -0.07
N LEU A 249 18.03 4.19 -1.15
CA LEU A 249 16.59 3.90 -1.22
C LEU A 249 16.33 2.39 -1.24
N ARG A 250 17.17 1.63 -1.94
CA ARG A 250 17.00 0.17 -2.00
C ARG A 250 17.36 -0.51 -0.67
N ALA A 251 18.26 0.09 0.12
CA ALA A 251 18.48 -0.28 1.52
C ALA A 251 17.30 0.12 2.42
N GLU A 252 16.67 1.29 2.22
CA GLU A 252 15.44 1.68 2.92
C GLU A 252 14.26 0.76 2.56
N VAL A 253 14.13 0.36 1.30
CA VAL A 253 13.15 -0.62 0.83
C VAL A 253 13.39 -1.95 1.53
N ASN A 254 14.62 -2.48 1.51
CA ASN A 254 14.96 -3.72 2.21
C ASN A 254 14.67 -3.62 3.72
N SER A 255 15.05 -2.53 4.37
CA SER A 255 14.75 -2.30 5.80
C SER A 255 13.25 -2.19 6.09
N SER A 256 12.46 -1.56 5.20
CA SER A 256 11.00 -1.46 5.35
C SER A 256 10.30 -2.81 5.14
N ALA A 257 10.74 -3.60 4.14
CA ALA A 257 10.25 -4.95 3.88
C ALA A 257 10.49 -5.87 5.09
N LEU A 258 11.69 -5.77 5.69
CA LEU A 258 12.06 -6.46 6.94
C LEU A 258 11.16 -6.06 8.12
N SER A 259 10.88 -4.77 8.30
CA SER A 259 10.10 -4.28 9.45
C SER A 259 8.61 -4.62 9.37
N SER A 260 8.03 -4.67 8.17
CA SER A 260 6.58 -4.85 7.96
C SER A 260 6.09 -6.28 8.06
N LEU A 261 6.99 -7.26 7.91
CA LEU A 261 6.66 -8.69 7.95
C LEU A 261 6.86 -9.32 9.35
N SER A 262 7.57 -8.64 10.27
CA SER A 262 7.65 -9.03 11.68
C SER A 262 6.34 -8.82 12.47
N SER A 263 5.40 -8.06 11.93
CA SER A 263 4.10 -7.78 12.54
C SER A 263 3.00 -8.66 11.98
N ASN A 264 2.86 -9.89 12.48
CA ASN A 264 1.64 -10.73 12.58
C ASN A 264 0.59 -10.76 11.43
N VAL A 265 0.90 -10.35 10.19
CA VAL A 265 -0.05 -10.36 9.05
C VAL A 265 -0.45 -11.79 8.64
N TRP A 266 0.39 -12.78 8.96
CA TRP A 266 0.29 -14.15 8.44
C TRP A 266 -0.70 -15.06 9.18
N MET A 267 -1.12 -14.72 10.40
CA MET A 267 -2.06 -15.58 11.15
C MET A 267 -3.50 -15.53 10.62
N CYS A 268 -3.88 -14.50 9.85
CA CYS A 268 -5.29 -14.31 9.46
C CYS A 268 -5.78 -15.15 8.28
N PHE A 269 -4.91 -15.95 7.63
CA PHE A 269 -5.31 -16.77 6.48
C PHE A 269 -5.46 -18.27 6.77
N TYR A 270 -5.05 -18.75 7.96
CA TYR A 270 -5.06 -20.18 8.30
C TYR A 270 -5.57 -20.50 9.71
N THR A 271 -6.34 -19.61 10.34
CA THR A 271 -7.13 -19.89 11.56
C THR A 271 -8.59 -19.62 11.31
#